data_AF-A0A6B2G4B3-F1
#
_entry.id   AF-A0A6B2G4B3-F1
#
_cell.length_a   1.000
_cell.length_b   1.000
_cell.length_c   1.000
_cell.angle_alpha   90.00
_cell.angle_beta   90.00
_cell.angle_gamma   90.00
#
_symmetry.space_group_name_H-M   'P 1'
#
loop_
_entity.id
_entity.type
_entity.pdbx_description
1 polymer ?
#
loop_
_entity_poly.entity_id
_entity_poly.type
_entity_poly.pdbx_seq_one_letter_code
_entity_poly.pdbx_strand_id
1 'polypeptide(L)'
;MFISMLFNKSSIIASAISEDGVCFISLCHRAFSKKIAFSYLEDIKKEFFKLYSDQIKAAKRPYCFVEFDDFMEKAKTNFTDTRKRRHYTQLNDELQDVHRIMLQNIEGVL
;
A
#
# COMPACT_ATOMS: atom_id res chain seq x y z
N MET A 1 6.28 -24.25 4.29
CA MET A 1 7.30 -24.52 5.33
C MET A 1 7.73 -23.18 5.90
N PHE A 2 7.24 -22.88 7.10
CA PHE A 2 7.57 -21.77 8.00
C PHE A 2 7.69 -20.34 7.43
N ILE A 3 6.54 -19.66 7.33
CA ILE A 3 6.46 -18.28 7.81
C ILE A 3 5.56 -18.32 9.05
N SER A 4 6.13 -18.78 10.16
CA SER A 4 5.61 -18.45 11.48
C SER A 4 5.86 -16.96 11.70
N MET A 5 5.01 -16.11 11.12
CA MET A 5 4.94 -14.70 11.49
C MET A 5 4.19 -14.65 12.82
N LEU A 6 4.93 -14.88 13.90
CA LEU A 6 4.53 -14.54 15.26
C LEU A 6 4.29 -13.03 15.27
N PHE A 7 3.06 -12.60 14.98
CA PHE A 7 2.61 -11.22 15.16
C PHE A 7 2.41 -10.97 16.67
N ASN A 8 3.51 -10.96 17.41
CA ASN A 8 3.52 -10.35 18.72
C ASN A 8 4.16 -8.96 18.59
N LYS A 9 3.31 -7.96 18.34
CA LYS A 9 3.42 -6.58 18.83
C LYS A 9 2.18 -5.82 18.38
N SER A 10 1.42 -5.32 19.34
CA SER A 10 0.21 -4.48 19.22
C SER A 10 0.46 -3.11 18.54
N SER A 11 1.47 -3.00 17.69
CA SER A 11 2.08 -1.76 17.19
C SER A 11 2.15 -1.68 15.65
N ILE A 12 1.52 -2.59 14.91
CA ILE A 12 1.43 -2.54 13.44
C ILE A 12 0.01 -2.16 13.04
N ILE A 13 -0.13 -1.32 12.02
CA ILE A 13 -1.39 -0.96 11.37
C ILE A 13 -1.32 -1.34 9.89
N ALA A 14 -2.45 -1.80 9.35
CA ALA A 14 -2.64 -2.01 7.93
C ALA A 14 -3.39 -0.81 7.32
N SER A 15 -2.94 -0.35 6.17
CA SER A 15 -3.67 0.58 5.31
C SER A 15 -3.93 -0.12 3.98
N ALA A 16 -5.14 0.01 3.43
CA ALA A 16 -5.53 -0.64 2.19
C ALA A 16 -6.37 0.28 1.30
N ILE A 17 -6.21 0.15 -0.01
CA ILE A 17 -7.08 0.72 -1.04
C ILE A 17 -7.43 -0.36 -2.06
N SER A 18 -8.60 -0.27 -2.68
CA SER A 18 -9.05 -1.24 -3.67
C SER A 18 -9.72 -0.54 -4.84
N GLU A 19 -9.38 -0.97 -6.05
CA GLU A 19 -9.93 -0.44 -7.31
C GLU A 19 -9.87 -1.58 -8.35
N ASP A 20 -10.89 -1.68 -9.20
CA ASP A 20 -10.96 -2.66 -10.32
C ASP A 20 -10.55 -4.10 -10.00
N GLY A 21 -10.92 -4.60 -8.81
CA GLY A 21 -10.65 -5.96 -8.38
C GLY A 21 -9.21 -6.21 -7.91
N VAL A 22 -8.41 -5.15 -7.74
CA VAL A 22 -7.05 -5.21 -7.17
C VAL A 22 -7.03 -4.51 -5.82
N CYS A 23 -6.36 -5.12 -4.83
CA CYS A 23 -6.21 -4.55 -3.49
C CYS A 23 -4.73 -4.28 -3.21
N PHE A 24 -4.43 -3.06 -2.78
CA PHE A 24 -3.10 -2.59 -2.42
C PHE A 24 -3.04 -2.41 -0.91
N ILE A 25 -2.14 -3.12 -0.24
CA ILE A 25 -2.03 -3.14 1.23
C ILE A 25 -0.62 -2.74 1.66
N SER A 26 -0.52 -1.90 2.67
CA SER A 26 0.74 -1.60 3.35
C SER A 26 0.63 -1.91 4.85
N LEU A 27 1.71 -2.43 5.42
CA LEU A 27 1.85 -2.65 6.85
C LEU A 27 2.89 -1.67 7.40
N CYS A 28 2.49 -0.88 8.38
CA CYS A 28 3.32 0.17 8.95
C CYS A 28 3.28 0.12 10.48
N HIS A 29 4.30 0.66 11.15
CA HIS A 29 4.22 0.88 12.59
C HIS A 29 3.08 1.86 12.90
N ARG A 30 2.40 1.71 14.05
CA ARG A 30 1.26 2.56 14.47
C ARG A 30 1.62 4.06 14.50
N ALA A 31 2.87 4.38 14.79
CA ALA A 31 3.39 5.75 14.78
C ALA A 31 3.67 6.31 13.37
N PHE A 32 3.62 5.48 12.33
CA PHE A 32 3.80 5.92 10.96
C PHE A 32 2.57 6.71 10.50
N SER A 33 2.80 7.80 9.75
CA SER A 33 1.72 8.65 9.28
C SER A 33 0.83 7.88 8.29
N LYS A 34 -0.44 7.67 8.67
CA LYS A 34 -1.46 7.05 7.78
C LYS A 34 -1.56 7.78 6.45
N LYS A 35 -1.46 9.11 6.46
CA LYS A 35 -1.48 9.97 5.27
C LYS A 35 -0.36 9.60 4.28
N ILE A 36 0.84 9.36 4.79
CA ILE A 36 1.99 8.94 3.97
C ILE A 36 1.78 7.51 3.45
N ALA A 37 1.21 6.62 4.26
CA ALA A 37 0.90 5.26 3.81
C ALA A 37 -0.13 5.24 2.68
N PHE A 38 -1.20 6.04 2.76
CA PHE A 38 -2.19 6.15 1.69
C PHE A 38 -1.62 6.79 0.43
N SER A 39 -0.82 7.85 0.57
CA SER A 39 -0.14 8.45 -0.59
C SER A 39 0.81 7.48 -1.29
N TYR A 40 1.54 6.64 -0.52
CA TYR A 40 2.34 5.56 -1.10
C TYR A 40 1.45 4.58 -1.87
N LEU A 41 0.36 4.10 -1.27
CA LEU A 41 -0.55 3.16 -1.93
C LEU A 41 -1.15 3.73 -3.21
N GLU A 42 -1.48 5.03 -3.24
CA GLU A 42 -2.02 5.69 -4.42
C GLU A 42 -1.00 5.77 -5.56
N ASP A 43 0.26 6.08 -5.25
CA ASP A 43 1.37 6.06 -6.25
C ASP A 43 1.61 4.65 -6.79
N ILE A 44 1.60 3.63 -5.91
CA ILE A 44 1.70 2.23 -6.29
C ILE A 44 0.54 1.82 -7.22
N LYS A 45 -0.70 2.15 -6.84
CA LYS A 45 -1.90 1.85 -7.61
C LYS A 45 -1.85 2.47 -9.01
N LYS A 46 -1.54 3.77 -9.09
CA LYS A 46 -1.45 4.51 -10.35
C LYS A 46 -0.45 3.88 -11.30
N GLU A 47 0.77 3.59 -10.84
CA GLU A 47 1.78 2.99 -11.71
C GLU A 47 1.44 1.53 -12.05
N PHE A 48 0.87 0.77 -11.12
CA PHE A 48 0.47 -0.61 -11.36
C PHE A 48 -0.59 -0.70 -12.48
N PHE A 49 -1.65 0.10 -12.40
CA PHE A 49 -2.67 0.11 -13.46
C PHE A 49 -2.12 0.64 -14.78
N LYS A 50 -1.25 1.64 -14.76
CA LYS A 50 -0.59 2.14 -15.98
C LYS A 50 0.20 1.06 -16.71
N LEU A 51 0.84 0.13 -15.99
CA LEU A 51 1.64 -0.95 -16.59
C LEU A 51 0.82 -2.20 -16.91
N TYR A 52 -0.20 -2.52 -16.11
CA TYR A 52 -0.82 -3.85 -16.11
C TYR A 52 -2.34 -3.87 -16.27
N SER A 53 -3.03 -2.73 -16.48
CA SER A 53 -4.51 -2.64 -16.58
C SER A 53 -5.13 -3.77 -17.42
N ASP A 54 -4.53 -4.03 -18.59
CA ASP A 54 -5.05 -4.96 -19.59
C ASP A 54 -4.72 -6.43 -19.27
N GLN A 55 -3.70 -6.65 -18.43
CA GLN A 55 -3.16 -7.96 -18.11
C GLN A 55 -3.72 -8.53 -16.80
N ILE A 56 -4.27 -7.68 -15.93
CA ILE A 56 -4.83 -8.08 -14.62
C ILE A 56 -5.86 -9.20 -14.75
N LYS A 57 -6.81 -9.09 -15.69
CA LYS A 57 -7.85 -10.11 -15.91
C LYS A 57 -7.31 -11.44 -16.45
N ALA A 58 -6.11 -11.41 -17.05
CA ALA A 58 -5.46 -12.59 -17.60
C ALA A 58 -4.51 -13.29 -16.60
N ALA A 59 -4.32 -12.71 -15.41
CA ALA A 59 -3.47 -13.30 -14.38
C ALA A 59 -4.07 -14.63 -13.87
N LYS A 60 -3.36 -15.73 -14.14
CA LYS A 60 -3.78 -17.10 -13.76
C LYS A 60 -2.86 -17.75 -12.73
N ARG A 61 -1.75 -17.11 -12.39
CA ARG A 61 -0.73 -17.65 -11.49
C ARG A 61 -0.41 -16.64 -10.39
N PRO A 62 -0.03 -17.11 -9.18
CA PRO A 62 0.52 -16.23 -8.17
C PRO A 62 1.75 -15.47 -8.72
N TYR A 63 1.92 -14.21 -8.30
CA TYR A 63 3.07 -13.38 -8.65
C TYR A 63 3.26 -13.12 -10.16
N CYS A 64 2.18 -13.09 -10.95
CA CYS A 64 2.23 -12.71 -12.38
C CYS A 64 2.89 -11.35 -12.66
N PHE A 65 2.98 -10.47 -11.65
CA PHE A 65 3.51 -9.11 -11.76
C PHE A 65 4.74 -8.89 -10.86
N VAL A 66 5.55 -9.93 -10.63
CA VAL A 66 6.72 -9.86 -9.72
C VAL A 66 7.73 -8.79 -10.13
N GLU A 67 7.84 -8.47 -11.43
CA GLU A 67 8.74 -7.43 -11.95
C GLU A 67 8.40 -6.03 -11.40
N PHE A 68 7.19 -5.82 -10.88
CA PHE A 68 6.80 -4.56 -10.26
C PHE A 68 7.50 -4.30 -8.91
N ASP A 69 8.16 -5.29 -8.32
CA ASP A 69 8.86 -5.17 -7.03
C ASP A 69 9.94 -4.08 -7.04
N ASP A 70 10.67 -3.95 -8.16
CA ASP A 70 11.69 -2.90 -8.34
C ASP A 70 11.11 -1.49 -8.21
N PHE A 71 9.89 -1.28 -8.72
CA PHE A 71 9.20 -0.01 -8.56
C PHE A 71 8.75 0.20 -7.11
N MET A 72 8.19 -0.84 -6.49
CA MET A 72 7.73 -0.78 -5.10
C MET A 72 8.87 -0.45 -4.12
N GLU A 73 10.07 -1.01 -4.33
CA GLU A 73 11.24 -0.74 -3.48
C GLU A 73 11.74 0.70 -3.60
N LYS A 74 11.82 1.21 -4.84
CA LYS A 74 12.20 2.61 -5.12
C LYS A 74 11.18 3.58 -4.51
N ALA A 75 9.89 3.33 -4.72
CA ALA A 75 8.81 4.12 -4.15
C ALA A 75 8.90 4.10 -2.61
N LYS A 76 8.99 2.93 -1.99
CA LYS A 76 9.08 2.78 -0.52
C LYS A 76 10.23 3.60 0.07
N THR A 77 11.40 3.59 -0.58
CA THR A 77 12.55 4.40 -0.14
C THR A 77 12.23 5.90 -0.12
N ASN A 78 11.51 6.40 -1.13
CA ASN A 78 11.13 7.81 -1.20
C ASN A 78 10.14 8.23 -0.10
N PHE A 79 9.21 7.34 0.28
CA PHE A 79 8.20 7.62 1.32
C PHE A 79 8.72 7.44 2.76
N THR A 80 9.75 6.60 2.93
CA THR A 80 10.40 6.37 4.23
C THR A 80 11.49 7.39 4.55
N ASP A 81 12.19 7.93 3.55
CA ASP A 81 13.23 8.95 3.76
C ASP A 81 12.62 10.31 4.17
N THR A 82 12.70 10.63 5.46
CA THR A 82 12.20 11.88 6.05
C THR A 82 12.81 13.13 5.43
N ARG A 83 13.99 13.04 4.80
CA ARG A 83 14.65 14.17 4.14
C ARG A 83 14.00 14.52 2.80
N LYS A 84 13.37 13.56 2.13
CA LYS A 84 12.68 13.73 0.85
C LYS A 84 11.20 14.11 0.99
N ARG A 85 10.63 14.01 2.20
CA ARG A 85 9.19 14.27 2.49
C ARG A 85 8.69 15.68 2.22
N ARG A 86 9.56 16.70 2.15
CA ARG A 86 9.15 18.11 2.00
C ARG A 86 8.43 18.40 0.67
N HIS A 87 8.56 17.54 -0.34
CA HIS A 87 7.97 17.77 -1.67
C HIS A 87 6.52 17.26 -1.80
N TYR A 88 6.12 16.24 -1.03
CA TYR A 88 4.80 15.61 -1.17
C TYR A 88 3.67 16.32 -0.42
N THR A 89 3.98 17.17 0.57
CA THR A 89 2.97 17.94 1.30
C THR A 89 2.17 18.91 0.44
N GLN A 90 2.68 19.33 -0.72
CA GLN A 90 1.98 20.21 -1.67
C GLN A 90 1.05 19.47 -2.63
N LEU A 91 1.28 18.18 -2.92
CA LEU A 91 0.41 17.37 -3.79
C LEU A 91 -0.81 16.80 -3.06
N ASN A 92 -0.94 17.08 -1.76
CA ASN A 92 -1.95 16.46 -0.90
C ASN A 92 -3.33 17.15 -0.93
N ASP A 93 -3.46 18.31 -1.55
CA ASP A 93 -4.75 19.03 -1.53
C ASP A 93 -5.83 18.34 -2.38
N GLU A 94 -5.48 17.36 -3.21
CA GLU A 94 -6.41 16.56 -4.03
C GLU A 94 -6.95 15.29 -3.34
N LEU A 95 -6.38 14.88 -2.19
CA LEU A 95 -6.76 13.65 -1.47
C LEU A 95 -7.85 13.87 -0.41
N GLN A 96 -8.52 15.02 -0.42
CA GLN A 96 -9.61 15.34 0.52
C GLN A 96 -10.89 14.56 0.22
N ASP A 97 -11.06 14.04 -0.99
CA ASP A 97 -12.24 13.28 -1.36
C ASP A 97 -11.95 11.78 -1.37
N VAL A 98 -12.73 11.07 -0.54
CA VAL A 98 -12.90 9.60 -0.49
C VAL A 98 -11.88 8.84 0.36
N HIS A 99 -12.06 8.82 1.69
CA HIS A 99 -11.67 7.65 2.48
C HIS A 99 -12.70 7.31 3.57
N ARG A 100 -13.55 6.29 3.30
CA ARG A 100 -14.28 5.58 4.35
C ARG A 100 -13.29 4.65 5.07
N ILE A 101 -12.64 5.14 6.12
CA ILE A 101 -11.69 4.35 6.91
C ILE A 101 -12.49 3.33 7.74
N MET A 102 -12.49 2.05 7.33
CA MET A 102 -12.98 0.97 8.18
C MET A 102 -11.85 0.51 9.10
N LEU A 103 -11.95 0.82 10.38
CA LEU A 103 -11.12 0.26 11.43
C LEU A 103 -11.79 -1.03 11.91
N GLN A 104 -11.35 -2.20 11.44
CA GLN A 104 -11.81 -3.48 11.98
C GLN A 104 -10.62 -4.24 12.59
N ASN A 105 -10.83 -4.74 13.81
CA ASN A 105 -9.85 -5.61 14.48
C ASN A 105 -9.74 -6.92 13.68
N ILE A 106 -8.51 -7.30 13.32
CA ILE A 106 -8.20 -8.51 12.55
C ILE A 106 -8.61 -9.80 13.30
N GLU A 107 -8.87 -9.71 14.60
CA GLU A 107 -9.34 -10.82 15.44
C GLU A 107 -10.74 -11.36 15.07
N GLY A 108 -11.51 -10.65 14.23
CA GLY A 108 -12.86 -11.08 13.82
C GLY A 108 -12.95 -11.81 12.47
N VAL A 109 -11.81 -12.10 11.81
CA VAL A 109 -11.77 -12.69 10.44
C VAL A 109 -11.14 -14.09 10.44
N LEU A 110 -10.94 -14.71 11.61
CA LEU A 110 -10.50 -16.10 11.75
C LEU A 110 -11.66 -17.04 12.09
#